data_AF-W1YUR8-F1
#
_entry.id   AF-W1YUR8-F1
#
_cell.length_a   1.000
_cell.length_b   1.000
_cell.length_c   1.000
_cell.angle_alpha   90.00
_cell.angle_beta   90.00
_cell.angle_gamma   90.00
#
_symmetry.space_group_name_H-M   'P 1'
#
loop_
_entity.id
_entity.type
_entity.pdbx_description
1 polymer ?
#
loop_
_entity_poly.entity_id
_entity_poly.type
_entity_poly.pdbx_seq_one_letter_code
_entity_poly.pdbx_strand_id
1 'polypeptide(L)'
;CGLLGGFGLNEGALAATVSHDSHNIVVIGRSAEEMALAVNQVIQDGGGLCVVRNGQVQSHLPLPIAGLMSTDTAQSLAEQIDALKAAARECGPLPDEPFIQ
;
A
#
# COMPACT_ATOMS: atom_id res chain seq x y z
N CYS A 1 9.54 15.23 0.52
CA CYS A 1 9.24 14.37 1.68
C CYS A 1 8.63 15.25 2.79
N GLY A 2 7.83 14.66 3.68
CA GLY A 2 7.18 15.37 4.77
C GLY A 2 6.98 14.48 5.99
N LEU A 3 6.67 15.09 7.13
CA LEU A 3 6.33 14.37 8.37
C LEU A 3 4.82 14.42 8.57
N LEU A 4 4.21 13.26 8.80
CA LEU A 4 2.78 13.12 9.00
C LEU A 4 2.48 12.79 10.47
N GLY A 5 1.59 13.55 11.09
CA GLY A 5 1.06 13.29 12.43
C GLY A 5 -0.40 12.83 12.37
N GLY A 6 -0.81 11.97 13.31
CA GLY A 6 -2.22 11.60 13.49
C GLY A 6 -2.78 10.55 12.53
N PHE A 7 -1.96 9.94 11.66
CA PHE A 7 -2.42 8.91 10.71
C PHE A 7 -2.65 7.53 11.35
N GLY A 8 -2.14 7.30 12.56
CA GLY A 8 -2.32 6.02 13.27
C GLY A 8 -1.37 4.89 12.85
N LEU A 9 -0.46 5.11 11.89
CA LEU A 9 0.57 4.13 11.55
C LEU A 9 1.59 4.02 12.69
N ASN A 10 1.77 2.87 13.32
CA ASN A 10 2.69 2.68 14.44
C ASN A 10 3.99 1.98 14.04
N GLU A 11 3.94 1.11 13.03
CA GLU A 11 5.06 0.35 12.50
C GLU A 11 4.86 0.09 10.99
N GLY A 12 5.91 -0.36 10.30
CA GLY A 12 5.81 -0.72 8.89
C GLY A 12 5.73 0.47 7.92
N ALA A 13 5.33 0.16 6.70
CA ALA A 13 5.14 1.12 5.60
C ALA A 13 3.99 0.69 4.66
N LEU A 14 3.31 1.69 4.09
CA LEU A 14 2.25 1.52 3.10
C LEU A 14 2.64 2.30 1.84
N ALA A 15 2.58 1.65 0.68
CA ALA A 15 2.80 2.28 -0.62
C ALA A 15 1.58 2.15 -1.53
N ALA A 16 1.37 3.15 -2.38
CA ALA A 16 0.28 3.19 -3.36
C ALA A 16 0.70 3.92 -4.63
N THR A 17 0.23 3.45 -5.79
CA THR A 17 0.27 4.19 -7.07
C THR A 17 -1.06 4.88 -7.39
N VAL A 18 -2.13 4.49 -6.70
CA VAL A 18 -3.41 5.20 -6.75
C VAL A 18 -3.30 6.41 -5.82
N SER A 19 -2.84 7.54 -6.35
CA SER A 19 -2.73 8.82 -5.63
C SER A 19 -3.35 9.95 -6.44
N HIS A 20 -4.62 10.24 -6.16
CA HIS A 20 -5.35 11.26 -6.91
C HIS A 20 -4.71 12.66 -6.78
N ASP A 21 -4.44 13.39 -7.85
CA ASP A 21 -4.68 13.10 -9.29
C ASP A 21 -3.41 12.86 -10.10
N SER A 22 -2.23 12.94 -9.47
CA SER A 22 -0.96 12.79 -10.18
C SER A 22 -0.56 11.32 -10.39
N HIS A 23 -1.10 10.40 -9.61
CA HIS A 23 -0.82 8.96 -9.65
C HIS A 23 0.67 8.61 -9.58
N ASN A 24 1.42 9.45 -8.86
CA ASN A 24 2.79 9.11 -8.47
C ASN A 24 2.77 8.06 -7.35
N ILE A 25 3.87 7.32 -7.22
CA ILE A 25 4.08 6.49 -6.04
C ILE A 25 4.11 7.37 -4.79
N VAL A 26 3.22 7.06 -3.84
CA VAL A 26 3.21 7.64 -2.50
C VAL A 26 3.51 6.53 -1.51
N VAL A 27 4.31 6.85 -0.50
CA VAL A 27 4.64 5.93 0.59
C VAL A 27 4.63 6.68 1.92
N ILE A 28 4.06 6.05 2.94
CA ILE A 28 4.18 6.44 4.34
C ILE A 28 4.83 5.29 5.10
N GLY A 29 5.64 5.59 6.10
CA GLY A 29 6.28 4.53 6.89
C GLY A 29 7.04 5.06 8.09
N ARG A 30 7.42 4.13 8.96
CA ARG A 30 8.18 4.41 10.19
C ARG A 30 9.69 4.20 10.03
N SER A 31 10.13 3.52 8.99
CA SER A 31 11.54 3.30 8.65
C SER A 31 11.78 3.52 7.15
N ALA A 32 12.95 4.02 6.79
CA ALA A 32 13.29 4.26 5.38
C ALA A 32 13.43 2.95 4.61
N GLU A 33 13.89 1.90 5.29
CA GLU A 33 14.09 0.56 4.77
C GLU A 33 12.76 -0.10 4.37
N GLU A 34 11.76 -0.04 5.23
CA GLU A 34 10.44 -0.60 4.93
C GLU A 34 9.70 0.23 3.88
N MET A 35 9.87 1.56 3.90
CA MET A 35 9.34 2.43 2.84
C MET A 35 9.96 2.07 1.48
N ALA A 36 11.28 1.86 1.43
CA ALA A 36 11.96 1.45 0.20
C ALA A 36 11.47 0.07 -0.27
N LEU A 37 11.29 -0.89 0.65
CA LEU A 37 10.74 -2.20 0.32
C LEU A 37 9.34 -2.11 -0.29
N ALA A 38 8.45 -1.33 0.31
CA ALA A 38 7.07 -1.15 -0.17
C ALA A 38 7.05 -0.50 -1.57
N VAL A 39 7.87 0.54 -1.78
CA VAL A 39 8.01 1.21 -3.08
C VAL A 39 8.56 0.25 -4.14
N ASN A 40 9.60 -0.52 -3.81
CA ASN A 40 10.19 -1.46 -4.77
C ASN A 40 9.20 -2.58 -5.13
N GLN A 41 8.36 -3.02 -4.20
CA GLN A 41 7.32 -4.00 -4.47
C GLN A 41 6.29 -3.47 -5.47
N VAL A 42 5.73 -2.28 -5.25
CA VAL A 42 4.74 -1.71 -6.20
C VAL A 42 5.35 -1.43 -7.58
N ILE A 43 6.66 -1.14 -7.67
CA ILE A 43 7.36 -1.02 -8.95
C ILE A 43 7.45 -2.39 -9.66
N GLN A 44 7.78 -3.45 -8.93
CA GLN A 44 7.83 -4.81 -9.48
C GLN A 44 6.47 -5.29 -9.98
N ASP A 45 5.40 -4.91 -9.31
CA ASP A 45 4.02 -5.27 -9.64
C ASP A 45 3.46 -4.50 -10.86
N GLY A 46 4.19 -3.51 -11.39
CA GLY A 46 3.69 -2.61 -12.44
C GLY A 46 2.71 -1.55 -11.93
N GLY A 47 2.78 -1.25 -10.64
CA GLY A 47 1.88 -0.40 -9.88
C GLY A 47 0.93 -1.22 -9.01
N GLY A 48 0.28 -0.56 -8.05
CA GLY A 48 -0.55 -1.23 -7.07
C GLY A 48 -0.50 -0.61 -5.69
N LEU A 49 -0.86 -1.43 -4.70
CA LEU A 49 -0.81 -1.11 -3.28
C LEU A 49 0.07 -2.14 -2.57
N CYS A 50 0.78 -1.73 -1.51
CA CYS A 50 1.63 -2.63 -0.74
C CYS A 50 1.63 -2.26 0.74
N VAL A 51 1.64 -3.29 1.60
CA VAL A 51 1.87 -3.19 3.04
C VAL A 51 3.13 -3.96 3.41
N VAL A 52 4.06 -3.28 4.06
CA VAL A 52 5.28 -3.86 4.64
C VAL A 52 5.23 -3.71 6.15
N ARG A 53 5.65 -4.76 6.86
CA ARG A 53 5.85 -4.75 8.32
C ARG A 53 6.95 -5.75 8.67
N ASN A 54 7.75 -5.44 9.68
CA ASN A 54 8.86 -6.28 10.15
C ASN A 54 9.87 -6.61 9.03
N GLY A 55 10.11 -5.65 8.12
CA GLY A 55 11.03 -5.83 6.99
C GLY A 55 10.57 -6.82 5.92
N GLN A 56 9.27 -7.17 5.88
CA GLN A 56 8.71 -8.10 4.90
C GLN A 56 7.41 -7.55 4.30
N VAL A 57 7.14 -7.87 3.03
CA VAL A 57 5.85 -7.61 2.38
C VAL A 57 4.81 -8.53 3.00
N GLN A 58 3.82 -7.93 3.67
CA GLN A 58 2.73 -8.66 4.32
C GLN A 58 1.57 -8.89 3.37
N SER A 59 1.29 -7.91 2.51
CA SER A 59 0.28 -8.00 1.46
C SER A 59 0.60 -6.99 0.36
N HIS A 60 0.18 -7.30 -0.86
CA HIS A 60 0.28 -6.42 -2.01
C HIS A 60 -0.87 -6.70 -2.97
N LEU A 61 -1.25 -5.68 -3.73
CA LEU A 61 -2.33 -5.71 -4.70
C LEU A 61 -1.80 -5.15 -6.03
N PRO A 62 -1.39 -6.02 -6.97
CA PRO A 62 -0.90 -5.59 -8.27
C PRO A 62 -2.00 -4.89 -9.10
N LEU A 63 -1.66 -3.74 -9.67
CA LEU A 63 -2.50 -2.98 -10.61
C LEU A 63 -1.70 -2.68 -11.88
N PRO A 64 -1.34 -3.70 -12.67
CA PRO A 64 -0.38 -3.56 -13.77
C PRO A 64 -0.86 -2.64 -14.91
N ILE A 65 -2.16 -2.34 -14.99
CA ILE A 65 -2.71 -1.43 -15.99
C ILE A 65 -2.67 -0.01 -15.43
N ALA A 66 -1.63 0.72 -15.83
CA ALA A 66 -1.38 2.12 -15.46
C ALA A 66 -1.22 2.39 -13.94
N GLY A 67 -1.01 1.35 -13.12
CA GLY A 67 -1.00 1.49 -11.66
C GLY A 67 -2.37 1.72 -11.05
N LEU A 68 -3.45 1.45 -11.80
CA LEU A 68 -4.84 1.77 -11.41
C LEU A 68 -5.79 0.58 -11.52
N MET A 69 -5.57 -0.33 -12.48
CA MET A 69 -6.48 -1.44 -12.75
C MET A 69 -5.74 -2.78 -12.82
N SER A 70 -6.45 -3.84 -12.45
CA SER A 70 -6.01 -5.23 -12.60
C SER A 70 -6.77 -5.92 -13.73
N THR A 71 -6.16 -6.97 -14.28
CA THR A 71 -6.81 -7.90 -15.21
C THR A 71 -7.55 -9.04 -14.50
N ASP A 72 -7.45 -9.10 -13.17
CA ASP A 72 -8.12 -10.10 -12.35
C ASP A 72 -9.64 -9.90 -12.31
N THR A 73 -10.35 -10.93 -11.87
CA THR A 73 -11.79 -10.84 -11.64
C THR A 73 -12.09 -9.94 -10.45
N ALA A 74 -13.25 -9.29 -10.47
CA ALA A 74 -13.69 -8.43 -9.37
C ALA A 74 -13.73 -9.17 -8.02
N GLN A 75 -14.10 -10.46 -8.03
CA GLN A 75 -14.10 -11.28 -6.82
C GLN A 75 -12.68 -11.47 -6.28
N SER A 76 -11.73 -11.86 -7.13
CA SER A 76 -10.34 -12.05 -6.68
C SER A 76 -9.74 -10.73 -6.20
N LEU A 77 -10.02 -9.63 -6.88
CA LEU A 77 -9.55 -8.32 -6.47
C LEU A 77 -10.13 -7.90 -5.11
N ALA A 78 -11.42 -8.18 -4.85
CA ALA A 78 -12.04 -7.90 -3.56
C ALA A 78 -11.37 -8.69 -2.41
N GLU A 79 -11.08 -9.97 -2.62
CA GLU A 79 -10.37 -10.81 -1.64
C GLU A 79 -8.95 -10.26 -1.36
N GLN A 80 -8.24 -9.80 -2.40
CA GLN A 80 -6.91 -9.18 -2.25
C GLN A 80 -6.98 -7.84 -1.49
N ILE A 81 -8.01 -7.01 -1.77
CA ILE A 81 -8.24 -5.75 -1.03
C ILE A 81 -8.49 -6.04 0.45
N ASP A 82 -9.32 -7.04 0.77
CA ASP A 82 -9.61 -7.41 2.16
C ASP A 82 -8.35 -7.89 2.88
N ALA A 83 -7.51 -8.70 2.22
CA ALA A 83 -6.22 -9.13 2.75
C ALA A 83 -5.26 -7.94 2.97
N LEU A 84 -5.21 -6.99 2.04
CA LEU A 84 -4.42 -5.77 2.15
C LEU A 84 -4.88 -4.90 3.34
N LYS A 85 -6.19 -4.71 3.51
CA LYS A 85 -6.78 -3.98 4.64
C LYS A 85 -6.48 -4.68 5.98
N ALA A 86 -6.58 -6.00 6.03
CA ALA A 86 -6.21 -6.78 7.20
C ALA A 86 -4.73 -6.58 7.57
N ALA A 87 -3.82 -6.67 6.60
CA ALA A 87 -2.39 -6.43 6.82
C ALA A 87 -2.11 -4.98 7.26
N ALA A 88 -2.83 -4.00 6.73
CA ALA A 88 -2.68 -2.59 7.11
C ALA A 88 -3.08 -2.34 8.57
N ARG A 89 -4.18 -2.95 9.04
CA ARG A 89 -4.65 -2.85 10.44
C ARG A 89 -3.63 -3.35 11.46
N GLU A 90 -2.84 -4.34 11.06
CA GLU A 90 -1.74 -4.87 11.86
C GLU A 90 -0.58 -3.87 12.04
N CYS A 91 -0.52 -2.79 11.26
CA CYS A 91 0.50 -1.75 11.35
C CYS A 91 0.11 -0.60 12.31
N GLY A 92 -1.14 -0.57 12.80
CA GLY A 92 -1.63 0.42 13.76
C GLY A 92 -3.12 0.76 13.58
N PRO A 93 -3.69 1.64 14.44
CA PRO A 93 -5.08 2.11 14.34
C PRO A 93 -5.26 3.09 13.16
N LEU A 94 -5.13 2.57 11.95
CA LEU A 94 -5.33 3.31 10.71
C LEU A 94 -6.82 3.65 10.48
N PRO A 95 -7.12 4.62 9.60
CA PRO A 95 -8.48 4.81 9.08
C PRO A 95 -9.05 3.52 8.49
N ASP A 96 -10.39 3.38 8.47
CA ASP A 96 -11.07 2.21 7.90
C ASP A 96 -10.67 1.96 6.43
N GLU A 97 -10.44 3.06 5.69
CA GLU A 97 -9.89 3.06 4.34
C GLU A 97 -8.49 3.72 4.36
N PRO A 98 -7.43 2.94 4.64
CA PRO A 98 -6.06 3.48 4.77
C PRO A 98 -5.43 3.84 3.42
N PHE A 99 -5.98 3.29 2.33
CA PHE A 99 -5.63 3.64 0.96
C PHE A 99 -6.77 4.48 0.39
N ILE A 100 -6.45 5.65 -0.16
CA ILE A 100 -7.43 6.47 -0.88
C ILE A 100 -7.63 5.80 -2.24
N GLN A 101 -8.69 5.00 -2.37
CA GLN A 101 -9.17 4.44 -3.64
C GLN A 101 -10.23 5.33 -4.27
#